data_AF-A0A7G1IB76-F1
#
_entry.id   AF-A0A7G1IB76-F1
#
_cell.length_a   1.000
_cell.length_b   1.000
_cell.length_c   1.000
_cell.angle_alpha   90.00
_cell.angle_beta   90.00
_cell.angle_gamma   90.00
#
_symmetry.space_group_name_H-M   'P 1'
#
loop_
_entity.id
_entity.type
_entity.pdbx_description
1 polymer ?
#
loop_
_entity_poly.entity_id
_entity_poly.type
_entity_poly.pdbx_seq_one_letter_code
_entity_poly.pdbx_strand_id
1 'polypeptide(L)'
;MVLYGLPVADRDRLIAWKDAVIAMSDRPYPTEADAAATRELFEYLAQAITERKQNPGPDVLSQVLIGDDPLSEIEVLGLSHLLILAGLDTVTAAVGFCLLELARRPELRALLRDNPKQIRVFIEEIVRLEPSAPVAPRITTRVVEVGV
;
A
#
# COMPACT_ATOMS: atom_id res chain seq x y z
N MET A 1 4.04 -1.48 8.25
CA MET A 1 4.84 -2.42 9.07
C MET A 1 4.32 -2.48 10.51
N VAL A 2 4.59 -1.46 11.34
CA VAL A 2 4.18 -1.46 12.76
C VAL A 2 2.68 -1.68 12.96
N LEU A 3 1.83 -0.95 12.24
CA LEU A 3 0.37 -1.08 12.31
C LEU A 3 -0.12 -2.52 12.03
N TYR A 4 0.57 -3.20 11.11
CA TYR A 4 0.20 -4.55 10.65
C TYR A 4 0.92 -5.65 11.41
N GLY A 5 1.74 -5.31 12.41
CA GLY A 5 2.43 -6.31 13.24
C GLY A 5 3.64 -6.97 12.58
N LEU A 6 4.20 -6.38 11.51
CA LEU A 6 5.39 -6.89 10.83
C LEU A 6 6.67 -6.23 11.37
N PRO A 7 7.79 -6.97 11.53
CA PRO A 7 9.07 -6.44 11.99
C PRO A 7 9.61 -5.31 11.11
N VAL A 8 9.95 -4.16 11.71
CA VAL A 8 10.50 -3.01 10.97
C VAL A 8 11.84 -3.34 10.28
N ALA A 9 12.61 -4.29 10.84
CA ALA A 9 13.86 -4.75 10.26
C ALA A 9 13.69 -5.39 8.87
N ASP A 10 12.51 -5.91 8.55
CA ASP A 10 12.22 -6.52 7.23
C ASP A 10 11.76 -5.51 6.18
N ARG A 11 11.71 -4.22 6.51
CA ARG A 11 11.20 -3.15 5.64
C ARG A 11 11.80 -3.20 4.24
N ASP A 12 13.12 -3.26 4.15
CA ASP A 12 13.81 -3.15 2.86
C ASP A 12 13.57 -4.39 1.99
N ARG A 13 13.42 -5.57 2.60
CA ARG A 13 13.03 -6.81 1.91
C ARG A 13 11.61 -6.71 1.34
N LEU A 14 10.67 -6.24 2.15
CA LEU A 14 9.28 -6.06 1.72
C LEU A 14 9.14 -5.01 0.62
N ILE A 15 9.92 -3.92 0.69
CA ILE A 15 9.97 -2.92 -0.38
C ILE A 15 10.49 -3.57 -1.67
N ALA A 16 11.60 -4.31 -1.60
CA ALA A 16 12.18 -4.97 -2.77
C ALA A 16 11.22 -5.98 -3.43
N TRP A 17 10.54 -6.82 -2.63
CA TRP A 17 9.55 -7.76 -3.16
C TRP A 17 8.35 -7.03 -3.77
N LYS A 18 7.83 -6.00 -3.09
CA LYS A 18 6.72 -5.18 -3.60
C LYS A 18 7.09 -4.50 -4.93
N ASP A 19 8.29 -3.94 -5.05
CA ASP A 19 8.77 -3.30 -6.29
C ASP A 19 8.83 -4.31 -7.44
N ALA A 20 9.31 -5.53 -7.18
CA ALA A 20 9.36 -6.60 -8.18
C ALA A 20 7.95 -7.04 -8.62
N VAL A 21 7.01 -7.18 -7.67
CA VAL A 21 5.62 -7.57 -7.97
C VAL A 21 4.91 -6.49 -8.80
N ILE A 22 5.13 -5.21 -8.52
CA ILE A 22 4.54 -4.12 -9.30
C ILE A 22 5.17 -4.06 -10.69
N ALA A 23 6.51 -4.14 -10.79
CA ALA A 23 7.21 -4.14 -12.07
C ALA A 23 6.80 -5.32 -12.98
N MET A 24 6.39 -6.45 -12.39
CA MET A 24 5.83 -7.58 -13.12
C MET A 24 4.55 -7.20 -13.88
N SER A 25 3.71 -6.35 -13.29
CA SER A 25 2.42 -5.93 -13.87
C SER A 25 2.59 -4.99 -15.07
N ASP A 26 3.74 -4.31 -15.16
CA ASP A 26 4.10 -3.45 -16.30
C ASP A 26 4.72 -4.23 -17.47
N ARG A 27 5.04 -5.52 -17.28
CA ARG A 27 5.69 -6.36 -18.29
C ARG A 27 4.68 -7.27 -18.99
N PRO A 28 4.82 -7.49 -20.31
CA PRO A 28 3.97 -8.44 -21.03
C PRO A 28 4.13 -9.89 -20.56
N TYR A 29 5.34 -10.24 -20.09
CA TYR A 29 5.68 -11.57 -19.61
C TYR A 29 6.52 -11.46 -18.32
N PRO A 30 6.15 -12.18 -17.25
CA PRO A 30 6.91 -12.20 -16.01
C PRO A 30 8.24 -12.94 -16.21
N THR A 31 9.29 -12.45 -15.54
CA THR A 31 10.58 -13.13 -15.46
C THR A 31 10.60 -14.10 -14.27
N GLU A 32 11.56 -15.04 -14.25
CA GLU A 32 11.73 -15.93 -13.08
C GLU A 32 12.05 -15.13 -11.80
N ALA A 33 12.74 -14.01 -11.91
CA ALA A 33 13.01 -13.14 -10.77
C ALA A 33 11.73 -12.51 -10.20
N ASP A 34 10.79 -12.10 -11.06
CA ASP A 34 9.49 -11.55 -10.63
C ASP A 34 8.65 -12.63 -9.92
N ALA A 35 8.64 -13.84 -10.48
CA ALA A 35 7.97 -14.99 -9.88
C ALA A 35 8.59 -15.39 -8.53
N ALA A 36 9.92 -15.38 -8.42
CA ALA A 36 10.64 -15.66 -7.18
C ALA A 36 10.29 -14.64 -6.10
N ALA A 37 10.33 -13.33 -6.40
CA ALA A 37 9.97 -12.28 -5.46
C ALA A 37 8.52 -12.40 -4.97
N THR A 38 7.59 -12.76 -5.87
CA THR A 38 6.19 -13.03 -5.51
C THR A 38 6.08 -14.20 -4.54
N ARG A 39 6.76 -15.32 -4.82
CA ARG A 39 6.78 -16.49 -3.93
C ARG A 39 7.35 -16.16 -2.56
N GLU A 40 8.51 -15.50 -2.51
CA GLU A 40 9.17 -15.11 -1.26
C GLU A 40 8.29 -14.19 -0.40
N LEU A 41 7.58 -13.24 -1.03
CA LEU A 41 6.61 -12.40 -0.33
C LEU A 41 5.47 -13.22 0.27
N PHE A 42 4.87 -14.15 -0.50
CA PHE A 42 3.81 -15.01 0.02
C PHE A 42 4.28 -15.93 1.14
N GLU A 43 5.48 -16.52 1.03
CA GLU A 43 6.09 -17.35 2.07
C GLU A 43 6.31 -16.55 3.36
N TYR A 44 6.85 -15.33 3.25
CA TYR A 44 7.03 -14.44 4.38
C TYR A 44 5.70 -14.11 5.07
N LEU A 45 4.67 -13.76 4.29
CA LEU A 45 3.35 -13.43 4.84
C LEU A 45 2.69 -14.65 5.50
N ALA A 46 2.79 -15.84 4.90
CA ALA A 46 2.28 -17.08 5.48
C ALA A 46 2.97 -17.43 6.81
N GLN A 47 4.28 -17.20 6.90
CA GLN A 47 5.02 -17.36 8.15
C GLN A 47 4.54 -16.35 9.21
N ALA A 48 4.42 -15.06 8.86
CA ALA A 48 3.94 -14.04 9.77
C ALA A 48 2.52 -14.34 10.30
N ILE A 49 1.64 -14.83 9.43
CA ILE A 49 0.29 -15.30 9.79
C ILE A 49 0.37 -16.45 10.81
N THR A 50 1.21 -17.45 10.55
CA THR A 50 1.39 -18.61 11.45
C THR A 50 1.91 -18.18 12.81
N GLU A 51 2.88 -17.27 12.85
CA GLU A 51 3.43 -16.72 14.09
C GLU A 51 2.37 -15.95 14.89
N ARG A 52 1.53 -15.14 14.22
CA ARG A 52 0.45 -14.39 14.87
C ARG A 52 -0.70 -15.25 15.35
N LYS A 53 -0.97 -16.39 14.70
CA LYS A 53 -1.91 -17.40 15.23
C LYS A 53 -1.48 -17.92 16.60
N GLN A 54 -0.18 -18.14 16.77
CA GLN A 54 0.38 -18.67 18.01
C GLN A 54 0.56 -17.58 19.06
N ASN A 55 0.92 -16.37 18.63
CA ASN A 55 1.22 -15.23 19.49
C ASN A 55 0.50 -13.97 19.00
N PRO A 56 -0.83 -13.85 19.25
CA PRO A 56 -1.59 -12.68 18.84
C PRO A 56 -1.11 -11.41 19.53
N GLY A 57 -1.12 -10.29 18.78
CA GLY A 57 -0.78 -8.97 19.26
C GLY A 57 -1.93 -7.96 19.11
N PRO A 58 -1.71 -6.68 19.44
CA PRO A 58 -2.69 -5.62 19.23
C PRO A 58 -2.77 -5.15 17.77
N ASP A 59 -1.94 -5.70 16.88
CA ASP A 59 -1.82 -5.32 15.48
C ASP A 59 -3.04 -5.73 14.62
N VAL A 60 -3.18 -5.08 13.47
CA VAL A 60 -4.27 -5.34 12.52
C VAL A 60 -4.25 -6.78 12.04
N LEU A 61 -3.07 -7.38 11.81
CA LEU A 61 -2.97 -8.77 11.38
C LEU A 61 -3.62 -9.71 12.39
N SER A 62 -3.37 -9.53 13.68
CA SER A 62 -4.03 -10.31 14.74
C SER A 62 -5.53 -10.05 14.79
N GLN A 63 -5.96 -8.79 14.67
CA GLN A 63 -7.38 -8.43 14.70
C GLN A 63 -8.20 -9.11 13.59
N VAL A 64 -7.68 -9.17 12.36
CA VAL A 64 -8.40 -9.82 11.24
C VAL A 64 -8.38 -11.35 11.32
N LEU A 65 -7.52 -11.92 12.17
CA LEU A 65 -7.28 -13.36 12.28
C LEU A 65 -8.07 -14.00 13.41
N ILE A 66 -8.25 -13.27 14.52
CA ILE A 66 -8.88 -13.77 15.75
C ILE A 66 -9.98 -12.85 16.30
N GLY A 67 -10.36 -11.80 15.56
CA GLY A 67 -11.45 -10.91 15.95
C GLY A 67 -12.83 -11.58 15.89
N ASP A 68 -13.87 -10.79 16.08
CA ASP A 68 -15.26 -11.28 16.16
C ASP A 68 -15.76 -11.92 14.85
N ASP A 69 -15.22 -11.50 13.70
CA ASP A 69 -15.49 -12.06 12.37
C ASP A 69 -14.14 -12.37 11.68
N PRO A 70 -13.52 -13.52 12.02
CA PRO A 70 -12.17 -13.82 11.55
C PRO A 70 -12.19 -14.21 10.07
N LEU A 71 -11.24 -13.67 9.32
CA LEU A 71 -10.99 -14.08 7.95
C LEU A 71 -10.37 -15.48 7.90
N SER A 72 -10.67 -16.23 6.85
CA SER A 72 -9.96 -17.48 6.56
C SER A 72 -8.48 -17.21 6.26
N GLU A 73 -7.62 -18.22 6.41
CA GLU A 73 -6.18 -18.05 6.18
C GLU A 73 -5.85 -17.53 4.77
N ILE A 74 -6.60 -17.98 3.76
CA ILE A 74 -6.41 -17.53 2.38
C ILE A 74 -6.85 -16.07 2.20
N GLU A 75 -7.91 -15.64 2.88
CA GLU A 75 -8.36 -14.24 2.88
C GLU A 75 -7.38 -13.34 3.62
N VAL A 76 -6.84 -13.77 4.77
CA VAL A 76 -5.79 -13.03 5.49
C VAL A 76 -4.53 -12.93 4.64
N LEU A 77 -4.13 -13.99 3.96
CA LEU A 77 -2.96 -13.97 3.07
C LEU A 77 -3.18 -12.98 1.91
N GLY A 78 -4.35 -13.01 1.27
CA GLY A 78 -4.72 -12.08 0.21
C GLY A 78 -4.78 -10.62 0.69
N LEU A 79 -5.38 -10.38 1.85
CA LEU A 79 -5.43 -9.05 2.48
C LEU A 79 -4.03 -8.55 2.85
N SER A 80 -3.19 -9.41 3.41
CA SER A 80 -1.80 -9.08 3.76
C SER A 80 -1.01 -8.68 2.53
N HIS A 81 -1.14 -9.45 1.45
CA HIS A 81 -0.52 -9.14 0.16
C HIS A 81 -1.02 -7.78 -0.38
N LEU A 82 -2.33 -7.57 -0.40
CA LEU A 82 -2.94 -6.30 -0.81
C LEU A 82 -2.41 -5.11 0.00
N LEU A 83 -2.33 -5.23 1.34
CA LEU A 83 -1.87 -4.14 2.21
C LEU A 83 -0.40 -3.81 2.02
N ILE A 84 0.46 -4.80 1.75
CA ILE A 84 1.87 -4.56 1.44
C ILE A 84 2.02 -3.82 0.12
N LEU A 85 1.33 -4.27 -0.94
CA LEU A 85 1.42 -3.62 -2.25
C LEU A 85 0.80 -2.22 -2.23
N ALA A 86 -0.42 -2.08 -1.69
CA ALA A 86 -1.15 -0.81 -1.72
C ALA A 86 -0.58 0.23 -0.74
N GLY A 87 -0.13 -0.20 0.45
CA GLY A 87 0.23 0.70 1.53
C GLY A 87 1.64 1.28 1.44
N LEU A 88 2.58 0.59 0.77
CA LEU A 88 3.97 1.03 0.73
C LEU A 88 4.23 2.09 -0.34
N ASP A 89 3.64 1.98 -1.52
CA ASP A 89 3.92 2.92 -2.62
C ASP A 89 3.04 4.16 -2.61
N THR A 90 1.74 4.00 -2.42
CA THR A 90 0.80 5.12 -2.54
C THR A 90 1.09 6.21 -1.51
N VAL A 91 1.34 5.83 -0.25
CA VAL A 91 1.66 6.78 0.81
C VAL A 91 3.04 7.40 0.60
N THR A 92 4.03 6.63 0.14
CA THR A 92 5.36 7.14 -0.17
C THR A 92 5.29 8.18 -1.29
N ALA A 93 4.52 7.92 -2.35
CA ALA A 93 4.29 8.85 -3.45
C ALA A 93 3.55 10.11 -2.98
N ALA A 94 2.46 9.97 -2.22
CA ALA A 94 1.70 11.10 -1.69
C ALA A 94 2.57 12.04 -0.83
N VAL A 95 3.42 11.47 0.05
CA VAL A 95 4.40 12.25 0.83
C VAL A 95 5.44 12.89 -0.09
N GLY A 96 5.92 12.16 -1.10
CA GLY A 96 6.83 12.69 -2.13
C GLY A 96 6.27 13.91 -2.85
N PHE A 97 5.01 13.86 -3.31
CA PHE A 97 4.33 14.97 -3.95
C PHE A 97 4.15 16.17 -3.01
N CYS A 98 3.78 15.93 -1.75
CA CYS A 98 3.74 16.98 -0.72
C CYS A 98 5.09 17.69 -0.62
N LEU A 99 6.18 16.93 -0.45
CA LEU A 99 7.52 17.49 -0.30
C LEU A 99 7.99 18.23 -1.55
N LEU A 100 7.67 17.71 -2.73
CA LEU A 100 8.02 18.32 -4.01
C LEU A 100 7.34 19.69 -4.17
N GLU A 101 6.05 19.79 -3.88
CA GLU A 101 5.32 21.06 -3.99
C GLU A 101 5.81 22.08 -2.95
N LEU A 102 6.10 21.65 -1.72
CA LEU A 102 6.65 22.53 -0.68
C LEU A 102 8.08 22.99 -1.00
N ALA A 103 8.87 22.17 -1.70
CA ALA A 103 10.21 22.53 -2.14
C ALA A 103 10.18 23.57 -3.28
N ARG A 104 9.20 23.44 -4.20
CA ARG A 104 9.04 24.33 -5.36
C ARG A 104 8.35 25.66 -5.04
N ARG A 105 7.58 25.73 -3.94
CA ARG A 105 6.77 26.91 -3.57
C ARG A 105 7.09 27.41 -2.15
N PRO A 106 8.17 28.19 -1.96
CA PRO A 106 8.56 28.71 -0.64
C PRO A 106 7.47 29.51 0.07
N GLU A 107 6.66 30.25 -0.68
CA GLU A 107 5.51 31.03 -0.20
C GLU A 107 4.39 30.14 0.35
N LEU A 108 4.08 29.01 -0.31
CA LEU A 108 3.13 28.03 0.20
C LEU A 108 3.63 27.42 1.50
N ARG A 109 4.93 27.09 1.56
CA ARG A 109 5.56 26.58 2.78
C ARG A 109 5.55 27.59 3.93
N ALA A 110 5.70 28.88 3.65
CA ALA A 110 5.54 29.93 4.66
C ALA A 110 4.08 30.03 5.13
N LEU A 111 3.13 30.06 4.18
CA LEU A 111 1.70 30.13 4.46
C LEU A 111 1.22 28.98 5.36
N LEU A 112 1.63 27.74 5.09
CA LEU A 112 1.25 26.58 5.88
C LEU A 112 1.88 26.57 7.27
N ARG A 113 3.10 27.12 7.41
CA ARG A 113 3.78 27.28 8.69
C ARG A 113 3.06 28.30 9.58
N ASP A 114 2.65 29.42 8.98
CA ASP A 114 1.97 30.50 9.69
C ASP A 114 0.48 30.17 9.93
N ASN A 115 -0.10 29.28 9.12
CA ASN A 115 -1.50 28.86 9.22
C ASN A 115 -1.65 27.31 9.20
N PRO A 116 -1.31 26.59 10.29
CA PRO A 116 -1.34 25.13 10.32
C PRO A 116 -2.71 24.49 10.01
N LYS A 117 -3.82 25.23 10.18
CA LYS A 117 -5.17 24.76 9.82
C LYS A 117 -5.31 24.48 8.32
N GLN A 118 -4.48 25.10 7.46
CA GLN A 118 -4.48 24.89 6.01
C GLN A 118 -3.77 23.60 5.58
N ILE A 119 -3.03 22.93 6.48
CA ILE A 119 -2.31 21.69 6.13
C ILE A 119 -3.28 20.60 5.65
N ARG A 120 -4.46 20.49 6.26
CA ARG A 120 -5.50 19.53 5.82
C ARG A 120 -5.94 19.81 4.39
N VAL A 121 -6.22 21.07 4.07
CA VAL A 121 -6.63 21.48 2.71
C VAL A 121 -5.52 21.21 1.71
N PHE A 122 -4.26 21.50 2.07
CA PHE A 122 -3.11 21.20 1.24
C PHE A 122 -2.98 19.70 0.92
N ILE A 123 -3.16 18.83 1.92
CA ILE A 123 -3.10 17.37 1.70
C ILE A 123 -4.18 16.93 0.71
N GLU A 124 -5.43 17.39 0.87
CA GLU A 124 -6.52 17.08 -0.07
C GLU A 124 -6.20 17.59 -1.49
N GLU A 125 -5.64 18.79 -1.61
CA GLU A 125 -5.25 19.35 -2.91
C GLU A 125 -4.09 18.58 -3.56
N ILE A 126 -3.14 18.05 -2.78
CA ILE A 126 -2.11 17.14 -3.31
C ILE A 126 -2.74 15.85 -3.84
N VAL A 127 -3.65 15.22 -3.11
CA VAL A 127 -4.32 13.99 -3.56
C VAL A 127 -5.15 14.26 -4.83
N ARG A 128 -5.76 15.45 -4.95
CA ARG A 128 -6.53 15.86 -6.13
C ARG A 128 -5.64 16.09 -7.36
N LEU A 129 -4.50 16.74 -7.19
CA LEU A 129 -3.62 17.14 -8.30
C LEU A 129 -2.62 16.05 -8.69
N GLU A 130 -2.12 15.31 -7.71
CA GLU A 130 -1.07 14.29 -7.86
C GLU A 130 -1.56 12.96 -7.26
N PRO A 131 -2.61 12.34 -7.83
CA PRO A 131 -3.15 11.09 -7.32
C PRO A 131 -2.12 9.97 -7.44
N SER A 132 -1.76 9.34 -6.31
CA SER A 132 -0.74 8.27 -6.27
C SER A 132 -1.18 6.97 -6.95
N ALA A 133 -2.49 6.80 -7.20
CA ALA A 133 -3.08 5.69 -7.94
C ALA A 133 -4.22 6.21 -8.81
N PRO A 134 -3.93 6.84 -9.98
CA PRO A 134 -4.91 7.54 -10.79
C PRO A 134 -5.92 6.61 -11.50
N VAL A 135 -5.59 5.33 -11.63
CA VAL A 135 -6.37 4.38 -12.41
C VAL A 135 -6.65 3.14 -11.59
N ALA A 136 -7.92 2.73 -11.56
CA ALA A 136 -8.33 1.43 -11.07
C ALA A 136 -9.21 0.77 -12.15
N PRO A 137 -8.69 -0.24 -12.88
CA PRO A 137 -9.44 -0.84 -13.97
C PRO A 137 -10.74 -1.48 -13.47
N ARG A 138 -11.72 -1.58 -14.37
CA ARG A 138 -12.98 -2.30 -14.15
C ARG A 138 -13.21 -3.22 -15.34
N ILE A 139 -13.76 -4.39 -15.07
CA ILE A 139 -14.19 -5.35 -16.08
C ILE A 139 -15.70 -5.26 -16.19
N THR A 140 -16.22 -5.04 -17.40
CA THR A 140 -17.67 -5.03 -17.63
C THR A 140 -18.23 -6.44 -17.53
N THR A 141 -19.34 -6.60 -16.81
CA THR A 141 -20.02 -7.90 -16.67
C THR A 141 -21.00 -8.19 -17.81
N ARG A 142 -21.27 -7.19 -18.65
CA ARG A 142 -22.13 -7.22 -19.83
C ARG A 142 -21.83 -6.01 -20.72
N VAL A 143 -22.35 -6.01 -21.94
CA VAL A 143 -22.28 -4.86 -22.85
C VAL A 143 -23.06 -3.68 -22.27
N VAL A 144 -22.45 -2.50 -22.29
CA VAL A 144 -22.98 -1.23 -21.78
C VAL A 144 -22.47 -0.05 -22.61
N GLU A 145 -23.27 1.01 -22.70
CA GLU A 145 -22.84 2.33 -23.19
C GLU A 145 -22.46 3.22 -22.00
N VAL A 146 -21.39 4.00 -22.14
CA VAL A 146 -20.85 4.88 -21.09
C VAL A 146 -20.60 6.26 -21.69
N GLY A 147 -21.06 7.33 -21.02
CA GLY A 147 -20.81 8.71 -21.44
C GLY A 147 -21.71 9.24 -22.55
N VAL A 148 -22.88 8.62 -22.74
CA VAL A 148 -24.01 9.19 -23.50
C VAL A 148 -24.75 10.26 -22.71
#